data_AF-A0A0S4KRU9-F1
#
_entry.id   AF-A0A0S4KRU9-F1
#
_cell.length_a   1.000
_cell.length_b   1.000
_cell.length_c   1.000
_cell.angle_alpha   90.00
_cell.angle_beta   90.00
_cell.angle_gamma   90.00
#
_symmetry.space_group_name_H-M   'P 1'
#
loop_
_entity.id
_entity.type
_entity.pdbx_description
1 polymer ?
#
loop_
_entity_poly.entity_id
_entity_poly.type
_entity_poly.pdbx_seq_one_letter_code
_entity_poly.pdbx_strand_id
1 'polypeptide(L)'
;MLTMNRNMPYGWLCRLLLLPLSVLLDCGNSASPLEPLRDATLTPGVGLGTLELDKTTLREVLASMGRGTPILVVSDETAIELDYANRQLALLFPLTRLCMDNIRDMALRQIVPNLEAWVNSHPSCGDITLTSLAVATREGFGSTWFRGKTNKGIGLGQSLKEVIVAYEPPDDAHGRLLAGLGPLTDIGLWEYPSGIQFYFSPEKTNKLEEATIVHMTIFRPEPKRES
;
A
#
# COMPACT_ATOMS: atom_id res chain seq x y z
N MET A 1 -67.67 71.39 -5.30
CA MET A 1 -67.05 72.19 -6.38
C MET A 1 -65.86 71.39 -6.90
N LEU A 2 -65.94 70.98 -8.16
CA LEU A 2 -64.86 70.64 -9.11
C LEU A 2 -63.66 69.79 -8.64
N THR A 3 -63.72 68.51 -9.06
CA THR A 3 -62.70 67.80 -9.86
C THR A 3 -61.23 68.19 -9.75
N MET A 4 -60.35 67.21 -9.54
CA MET A 4 -59.51 66.72 -10.64
C MET A 4 -58.82 65.40 -10.32
N ASN A 5 -58.96 64.51 -11.29
CA ASN A 5 -58.31 63.23 -11.50
C ASN A 5 -56.86 63.44 -11.97
N ARG A 6 -55.91 62.60 -11.54
CA ARG A 6 -54.69 62.31 -12.32
C ARG A 6 -54.05 60.98 -11.90
N ASN A 7 -54.09 60.06 -12.86
CA ASN A 7 -53.34 58.82 -12.99
C ASN A 7 -51.84 58.96 -12.68
N MET A 8 -51.21 57.93 -12.10
CA MET A 8 -50.28 57.02 -12.82
C MET A 8 -49.69 55.94 -11.89
N PRO A 9 -49.15 54.83 -12.45
CA PRO A 9 -49.04 53.52 -11.82
C PRO A 9 -47.59 53.16 -11.42
N TYR A 10 -47.39 51.88 -11.08
CA TYR A 10 -46.13 51.16 -10.86
C TYR A 10 -45.63 51.08 -9.41
N GLY A 11 -45.95 49.94 -8.79
CA GLY A 11 -45.31 49.42 -7.58
C GLY A 11 -45.15 47.91 -7.71
N TRP A 12 -44.36 47.50 -8.70
CA TRP A 12 -43.78 46.16 -8.79
C TRP A 12 -42.82 45.93 -7.61
N LEU A 13 -42.60 44.64 -7.28
CA LEU A 13 -41.50 44.08 -6.48
C LEU A 13 -41.64 44.12 -4.94
N CYS A 14 -42.01 42.97 -4.37
CA CYS A 14 -41.15 42.22 -3.44
C CYS A 14 -41.80 40.88 -3.07
N ARG A 15 -41.78 39.92 -4.01
CA ARG A 15 -41.88 38.50 -3.63
C ARG A 15 -40.55 38.13 -2.97
N LEU A 16 -40.54 38.04 -1.64
CA LEU A 16 -39.49 37.36 -0.89
C LEU A 16 -39.49 35.88 -1.32
N LEU A 17 -38.63 35.56 -2.28
CA LEU A 17 -38.18 34.20 -2.54
C LEU A 17 -37.14 33.87 -1.47
N LEU A 18 -37.61 33.23 -0.40
CA LEU A 18 -36.76 32.49 0.54
C LEU A 18 -36.19 31.30 -0.24
N LEU A 19 -35.01 31.48 -0.85
CA LEU A 19 -34.14 30.38 -1.26
C LEU A 19 -33.61 29.72 0.02
N PRO A 20 -33.99 28.47 0.35
CA PRO A 20 -33.21 27.72 1.32
C PRO A 20 -31.87 27.45 0.64
N LEU A 21 -30.86 28.22 1.04
CA LEU A 21 -29.47 27.91 0.76
C LEU A 21 -29.12 26.66 1.58
N SER A 22 -29.60 25.51 1.12
CA SER A 22 -29.16 24.20 1.57
C SER A 22 -27.73 24.03 1.07
N VAL A 23 -26.79 24.67 1.77
CA VAL A 23 -25.38 24.34 1.67
C VAL A 23 -25.30 22.90 2.15
N LEU A 24 -25.25 21.99 1.18
CA LEU A 24 -24.79 20.63 1.38
C LEU A 24 -23.39 20.74 1.96
N LEU A 25 -23.32 20.73 3.29
CA LEU A 25 -22.15 20.27 4.03
C LEU A 25 -22.01 18.80 3.65
N ASP A 26 -21.42 18.58 2.48
CA ASP A 26 -20.79 17.31 2.14
C ASP A 26 -19.63 17.19 3.12
N CYS A 27 -19.94 16.67 4.32
CA CYS A 27 -18.96 16.17 5.27
C CYS A 27 -18.25 15.05 4.53
N GLY A 28 -17.23 15.44 3.76
CA GLY A 28 -16.43 14.57 2.93
C GLY A 28 -15.83 13.48 3.80
N ASN A 29 -16.47 12.32 3.78
CA ASN A 29 -15.81 11.06 4.04
C ASN A 29 -14.81 10.89 2.89
N SER A 30 -13.69 11.61 2.96
CA SER A 30 -12.54 11.37 2.09
C SER A 30 -12.07 9.97 2.42
N ALA A 31 -12.52 9.00 1.62
CA ALA A 31 -12.12 7.61 1.74
C ALA A 31 -10.58 7.56 1.81
N SER A 32 -10.05 6.73 2.70
CA SER A 32 -8.59 6.58 2.83
C SER A 32 -8.00 6.28 1.44
N PRO A 33 -6.89 6.91 1.03
CA PRO A 33 -6.24 6.62 -0.25
C PRO A 33 -5.86 5.15 -0.44
N LEU A 34 -5.83 4.38 0.65
CA LEU A 34 -5.57 2.95 0.65
C LEU A 34 -6.79 2.11 0.25
N GLU A 35 -8.02 2.62 0.36
CA GLU A 35 -9.25 1.83 0.12
C GLU A 35 -9.26 1.05 -1.20
N PRO A 36 -8.79 1.60 -2.35
CA PRO A 36 -8.72 0.84 -3.60
C PRO A 36 -7.83 -0.41 -3.53
N LEU A 37 -6.83 -0.43 -2.64
CA LEU A 37 -5.89 -1.54 -2.48
C LEU A 37 -6.42 -2.62 -1.53
N ARG A 38 -7.44 -2.31 -0.73
CA ARG A 38 -7.95 -3.21 0.33
C ARG A 38 -8.43 -4.55 -0.24
N ASP A 39 -9.17 -4.48 -1.34
CA ASP A 39 -9.80 -5.62 -1.99
C ASP A 39 -9.10 -5.98 -3.32
N ALA A 40 -7.95 -5.35 -3.61
CA ALA A 40 -7.22 -5.53 -4.85
C ALA A 40 -6.55 -6.90 -4.96
N THR A 41 -6.34 -7.36 -6.20
CA THR A 41 -5.63 -8.61 -6.47
C THR A 41 -4.12 -8.44 -6.23
N LEU A 42 -3.55 -9.35 -5.43
CA LEU A 42 -2.11 -9.47 -5.17
C LEU A 42 -1.47 -10.43 -6.18
N THR A 43 -0.86 -9.92 -7.24
CA THR A 43 -0.35 -10.77 -8.32
C THR A 43 1.16 -11.02 -8.17
N PRO A 44 1.61 -12.28 -7.97
CA PRO A 44 3.03 -12.62 -7.86
C PRO A 44 3.85 -12.08 -9.03
N GLY A 45 4.99 -11.46 -8.72
CA GLY A 45 5.88 -10.85 -9.71
C GLY A 45 5.34 -9.62 -10.45
N VAL A 46 4.12 -9.16 -10.14
CA VAL A 46 3.49 -8.03 -10.82
C VAL A 46 3.18 -6.89 -9.87
N GLY A 47 2.42 -7.11 -8.79
CA GLY A 47 2.00 -5.99 -7.94
C GLY A 47 0.69 -6.21 -7.17
N LEU A 48 0.19 -5.12 -6.59
CA LEU A 48 -1.08 -5.03 -5.86
C LEU A 48 -1.94 -3.90 -6.44
N GLY A 49 -2.97 -4.25 -7.21
CA GLY A 49 -3.82 -3.25 -7.86
C GLY A 49 -3.01 -2.32 -8.76
N THR A 50 -2.96 -1.03 -8.40
CA THR A 50 -2.19 0.00 -9.13
C THR A 50 -0.73 0.11 -8.70
N LEU A 51 -0.31 -0.62 -7.66
CA LEU A 51 1.08 -0.69 -7.21
C LEU A 51 1.80 -1.80 -7.97
N GLU A 52 2.50 -1.44 -9.05
CA GLU A 52 3.23 -2.37 -9.91
C GLU A 52 4.72 -2.40 -9.55
N LEU A 53 5.26 -3.62 -9.41
CA LEU A 53 6.69 -3.85 -9.20
C LEU A 53 7.49 -3.34 -10.41
N ASP A 54 8.67 -2.78 -10.13
CA ASP A 54 9.60 -2.15 -11.09
C ASP A 54 9.03 -0.97 -11.89
N LYS A 55 7.80 -0.54 -11.63
CA LYS A 55 7.16 0.59 -12.33
C LYS A 55 6.76 1.71 -11.39
N THR A 56 6.08 1.38 -10.29
CA THR A 56 5.63 2.38 -9.34
C THR A 56 6.83 2.94 -8.58
N THR A 57 6.99 4.25 -8.61
CA THR A 57 8.09 4.97 -7.98
C THR A 57 7.77 5.39 -6.55
N LEU A 58 8.81 5.64 -5.75
CA LEU A 58 8.66 6.19 -4.40
C LEU A 58 7.88 7.51 -4.41
N ARG A 59 8.16 8.39 -5.38
CA ARG A 59 7.48 9.67 -5.55
C ARG A 59 5.98 9.50 -5.78
N GLU A 60 5.59 8.59 -6.67
CA GLU A 60 4.17 8.31 -6.97
C GLU A 60 3.44 7.76 -5.75
N VAL A 61 4.07 6.88 -4.98
CA VAL A 61 3.50 6.36 -3.73
C VAL A 61 3.27 7.47 -2.72
N LEU A 62 4.27 8.33 -2.48
CA LEU A 62 4.13 9.43 -1.54
C LEU A 62 3.03 10.41 -1.97
N ALA A 63 2.89 10.67 -3.28
CA ALA A 63 1.87 11.56 -3.82
C ALA A 63 0.44 10.96 -3.75
N SER A 64 0.30 9.64 -3.93
CA SER A 64 -1.01 8.98 -4.02
C SER A 64 -1.51 8.43 -2.68
N MET A 65 -0.64 7.86 -1.87
CA MET A 65 -0.98 7.21 -0.59
C MET A 65 -0.64 8.07 0.63
N GLY A 66 0.08 9.17 0.42
CA GLY A 66 0.56 10.06 1.48
C GLY A 66 1.81 9.52 2.19
N ARG A 67 2.11 10.13 3.34
CA ARG A 67 3.27 9.78 4.16
C ARG A 67 2.96 8.50 4.98
N GLY A 68 3.20 7.33 4.38
CA GLY A 68 3.35 6.09 5.15
C GLY A 68 4.42 6.25 6.25
N THR A 69 4.45 5.34 7.22
CA THR A 69 5.48 5.34 8.28
C THR A 69 6.77 4.75 7.72
N PRO A 70 7.86 5.52 7.60
CA PRO A 70 9.10 4.98 7.05
C PRO A 70 9.76 4.06 8.07
N ILE A 71 10.12 2.86 7.64
CA ILE A 71 10.93 1.91 8.38
C ILE A 71 12.28 1.78 7.68
N LEU A 72 13.35 1.94 8.44
CA LEU A 72 14.69 1.69 7.95
C LEU A 72 14.99 0.21 8.10
N VAL A 73 15.28 -0.47 6.98
CA VAL A 73 15.73 -1.85 6.99
C VAL A 73 17.16 -1.87 7.54
N VAL A 74 17.31 -2.47 8.73
CA VAL A 74 18.30 -2.11 9.75
C VAL A 74 19.75 -2.57 9.45
N SER A 75 19.99 -3.34 8.38
CA SER A 75 21.33 -3.89 8.14
C SER A 75 22.28 -2.89 7.49
N ASP A 76 21.86 -2.19 6.42
CA ASP A 76 22.81 -1.46 5.56
C ASP A 76 22.33 -0.11 5.02
N GLU A 77 21.17 0.41 5.48
CA GLU A 77 20.55 1.65 4.92
C GLU A 77 20.44 1.64 3.38
N THR A 78 20.28 0.45 2.79
CA THR A 78 20.24 0.24 1.34
C THR A 78 18.83 0.30 0.75
N ALA A 79 17.80 0.51 1.57
CA ALA A 79 16.42 0.60 1.12
C ALA A 79 15.58 1.46 2.06
N ILE A 80 14.50 1.99 1.49
CA ILE A 80 13.42 2.66 2.20
C ILE A 80 12.22 1.69 2.21
N GLU A 81 11.76 1.29 3.39
CA GLU A 81 10.49 0.59 3.55
C GLU A 81 9.43 1.59 4.04
N LEU A 82 8.22 1.56 3.45
CA LEU A 82 7.09 2.36 3.89
C LEU A 82 5.98 1.45 4.41
N ASP A 83 5.60 1.63 5.67
CA ASP A 83 4.50 0.93 6.31
C ASP A 83 3.21 1.76 6.28
N TYR A 84 2.12 1.12 5.88
CA TYR A 84 0.77 1.65 5.87
C TYR A 84 -0.18 0.75 6.67
N ALA A 85 -1.36 1.28 7.00
CA ALA A 85 -2.43 0.54 7.68
C ALA A 85 -1.93 -0.24 8.91
N ASN A 86 -1.22 0.42 9.84
CA ASN A 86 -0.64 -0.20 11.03
C ASN A 86 0.29 -1.38 10.72
N ARG A 87 1.20 -1.21 9.74
CA ARG A 87 2.20 -2.21 9.33
C ARG A 87 1.61 -3.46 8.67
N GLN A 88 0.39 -3.34 8.16
CA GLN A 88 -0.31 -4.40 7.43
C GLN A 88 -0.10 -4.31 5.92
N LEU A 89 0.44 -3.19 5.42
CA LEU A 89 0.95 -3.04 4.06
C LEU A 89 2.37 -2.45 4.17
N ALA A 90 3.37 -3.14 3.63
CA ALA A 90 4.75 -2.67 3.58
C ALA A 90 5.23 -2.60 2.13
N LEU A 91 5.89 -1.51 1.75
CA LEU A 91 6.40 -1.26 0.41
C LEU A 91 7.91 -1.02 0.46
N LEU A 92 8.69 -1.80 -0.30
CA LEU A 92 10.16 -1.72 -0.27
C LEU A 92 10.73 -1.07 -1.54
N PHE A 93 11.57 -0.07 -1.33
CA PHE A 93 12.28 0.68 -2.37
C PHE A 93 13.80 0.63 -2.14
N PRO A 94 14.52 -0.27 -2.80
CA PRO A 94 15.98 -0.32 -2.75
C PRO A 94 16.60 0.95 -3.33
N LEU A 95 17.62 1.48 -2.66
CA LEU A 95 18.37 2.62 -3.14
C LEU A 95 19.23 2.22 -4.34
N THR A 96 19.09 2.98 -5.43
CA THR A 96 19.98 2.84 -6.59
C THR A 96 21.34 3.47 -6.30
N ARG A 97 22.38 3.09 -7.05
CA ARG A 97 23.69 3.78 -6.97
C ARG A 97 23.56 5.29 -7.18
N LEU A 98 22.73 5.69 -8.15
CA LEU A 98 22.49 7.10 -8.44
C LEU A 98 21.87 7.83 -7.25
N CYS A 99 20.91 7.21 -6.54
CA CYS A 99 20.38 7.80 -5.32
C CYS A 99 21.43 7.84 -4.20
N MET A 100 22.15 6.73 -3.97
CA MET A 100 23.18 6.64 -2.93
C MET A 100 24.31 7.67 -3.12
N ASP A 101 24.75 7.90 -4.35
CA ASP A 101 25.79 8.89 -4.64
C ASP A 101 25.35 10.33 -4.33
N ASN A 102 24.04 10.62 -4.42
CA ASN A 102 23.48 11.94 -4.10
C ASN A 102 23.24 12.17 -2.59
N ILE A 103 23.43 11.16 -1.75
CA ILE A 103 23.09 11.22 -0.32
C ILE A 103 24.29 10.89 0.57
N ARG A 104 25.50 10.80 0.00
CA ARG A 104 26.74 10.30 0.63
C ARG A 104 27.04 10.86 2.02
N ASP A 105 26.57 12.06 2.33
CA ASP A 105 26.83 12.75 3.60
C ASP A 105 25.63 12.74 4.57
N MET A 106 24.55 12.03 4.25
CA MET A 106 23.30 12.04 5.01
C MET A 106 22.83 10.62 5.33
N ALA A 107 22.67 10.31 6.62
CA ALA A 107 22.07 9.04 7.05
C ALA A 107 20.56 9.02 6.73
N LEU A 108 20.02 7.87 6.31
CA LEU A 108 18.59 7.75 6.01
C LEU A 108 17.69 8.13 7.20
N ARG A 109 18.17 7.92 8.43
CA ARG A 109 17.50 8.34 9.67
C ARG A 109 17.17 9.84 9.72
N GLN A 110 17.98 10.67 9.08
CA GLN A 110 17.79 12.12 9.04
C GLN A 110 16.79 12.52 7.95
N ILE A 111 16.63 11.68 6.93
CA ILE A 111 15.75 11.90 5.77
C ILE A 111 14.29 11.56 6.10
N VAL A 112 14.08 10.43 6.78
CA VAL A 112 12.78 9.85 7.12
C VAL A 112 11.72 10.85 7.61
N PRO A 113 12.01 11.78 8.54
CA PRO A 113 11.00 12.73 9.02
C PRO A 113 10.44 13.68 7.95
N ASN A 114 11.23 13.94 6.90
CA ASN A 114 10.90 14.87 5.81
C ASN A 114 11.00 14.20 4.44
N LEU A 115 10.73 12.89 4.37
CA LEU A 115 10.97 12.05 3.19
C LEU A 115 10.39 12.66 1.90
N GLU A 116 9.18 13.18 1.93
CA GLU A 116 8.53 13.81 0.77
C GLU A 116 9.27 15.06 0.28
N ALA A 117 9.64 15.96 1.19
CA ALA A 117 10.41 17.15 0.85
C ALA A 117 11.79 16.76 0.29
N TRP A 118 12.40 15.73 0.87
CA TRP A 118 13.68 15.21 0.43
C TRP A 118 13.60 14.55 -0.96
N VAL A 119 12.57 13.76 -1.25
CA VAL A 119 12.32 13.18 -2.57
C VAL A 119 12.16 14.28 -3.63
N ASN A 120 11.47 15.38 -3.26
CA ASN A 120 11.31 16.52 -4.15
C ASN A 120 12.64 17.25 -4.43
N SER A 121 13.56 17.31 -3.46
CA SER A 121 14.88 17.91 -3.66
C SER A 121 15.93 16.95 -4.23
N HIS A 122 15.68 15.64 -4.24
CA HIS A 122 16.57 14.60 -4.78
C HIS A 122 15.82 13.71 -5.79
N PRO A 123 15.58 14.19 -7.02
CA PRO A 123 14.73 13.49 -8.00
C PRO A 123 15.13 12.04 -8.26
N SER A 124 16.42 11.74 -8.33
CA SER A 124 16.92 10.36 -8.53
C SER A 124 16.51 9.38 -7.44
N CYS A 125 16.27 9.87 -6.22
CA CYS A 125 15.77 9.08 -5.11
C CYS A 125 14.25 8.97 -5.11
N GLY A 126 13.54 9.92 -5.73
CA GLY A 126 12.11 9.81 -6.00
C GLY A 126 11.76 8.76 -7.05
N ASP A 127 12.67 8.55 -8.00
CA ASP A 127 12.45 7.69 -9.17
C ASP A 127 12.86 6.23 -8.91
N ILE A 128 13.31 5.88 -7.70
CA ILE A 128 13.51 4.48 -7.32
C ILE A 128 12.17 3.75 -7.32
N THR A 129 12.19 2.50 -7.80
CA THR A 129 10.97 1.73 -8.03
C THR A 129 10.71 0.71 -6.91
N LEU A 130 9.44 0.39 -6.74
CA LEU A 130 8.96 -0.64 -5.83
C LEU A 130 9.45 -2.02 -6.29
N THR A 131 10.16 -2.78 -5.44
CA THR A 131 10.69 -4.11 -5.82
C THR A 131 10.00 -5.26 -5.11
N SER A 132 9.43 -5.00 -3.94
CA SER A 132 8.58 -5.94 -3.24
C SER A 132 7.57 -5.20 -2.38
N LEU A 133 6.45 -5.87 -2.13
CA LEU A 133 5.42 -5.39 -1.22
C LEU A 133 4.83 -6.56 -0.43
N ALA A 134 4.35 -6.25 0.76
CA ALA A 134 3.88 -7.22 1.73
C ALA A 134 2.52 -6.82 2.29
N VAL A 135 1.65 -7.82 2.51
CA VAL A 135 0.40 -7.67 3.25
C VAL A 135 0.35 -8.65 4.42
N ALA A 136 -0.06 -8.18 5.59
CA ALA A 136 -0.01 -8.98 6.82
C ALA A 136 -1.18 -8.71 7.76
N THR A 137 -1.50 -9.69 8.61
CA THR A 137 -2.62 -9.58 9.56
C THR A 137 -2.26 -8.82 10.83
N ARG A 138 -0.97 -8.87 11.25
CA ARG A 138 -0.34 -8.22 12.45
C ARG A 138 -1.11 -8.35 13.77
N GLU A 139 -2.28 -7.74 13.87
CA GLU A 139 -3.19 -7.74 15.02
C GLU A 139 -4.21 -8.91 14.97
N GLY A 140 -4.16 -9.74 13.93
CA GLY A 140 -5.01 -10.91 13.73
C GLY A 140 -6.00 -10.77 12.59
N PHE A 141 -6.66 -11.87 12.21
CA PHE A 141 -7.53 -11.92 11.03
C PHE A 141 -8.75 -10.97 11.11
N GLY A 142 -9.32 -10.77 12.30
CA GLY A 142 -10.50 -9.92 12.48
C GLY A 142 -10.24 -8.41 12.31
N SER A 143 -8.99 -7.98 12.43
CA SER A 143 -8.54 -6.60 12.29
C SER A 143 -7.65 -6.38 11.06
N THR A 144 -7.59 -7.38 10.18
CA THR A 144 -6.82 -7.28 8.94
C THR A 144 -7.49 -6.30 7.97
N TRP A 145 -6.72 -5.29 7.57
CA TRP A 145 -7.08 -4.30 6.56
C TRP A 145 -7.19 -4.95 5.19
N PHE A 146 -6.16 -5.66 4.72
CA PHE A 146 -6.17 -6.30 3.41
C PHE A 146 -7.13 -7.50 3.34
N ARG A 147 -8.07 -7.48 2.40
CA ARG A 147 -9.11 -8.49 2.18
C ARG A 147 -9.05 -9.11 0.79
N GLY A 148 -8.16 -8.60 -0.06
CA GLY A 148 -7.92 -9.14 -1.39
C GLY A 148 -7.30 -10.54 -1.35
N LYS A 149 -7.05 -11.06 -2.55
CA LYS A 149 -6.50 -12.40 -2.79
C LYS A 149 -5.46 -12.35 -3.89
N THR A 150 -4.68 -13.42 -4.03
CA THR A 150 -3.82 -13.59 -5.18
C THR A 150 -4.63 -13.86 -6.44
N ASN A 151 -3.97 -13.76 -7.60
CA ASN A 151 -4.54 -14.18 -8.89
C ASN A 151 -4.92 -15.67 -8.96
N LYS A 152 -4.48 -16.49 -7.98
CA LYS A 152 -4.90 -17.88 -7.78
C LYS A 152 -5.94 -18.06 -6.68
N GLY A 153 -6.49 -16.97 -6.13
CA GLY A 153 -7.54 -17.00 -5.13
C GLY A 153 -7.06 -17.25 -3.69
N ILE A 154 -5.75 -17.13 -3.42
CA ILE A 154 -5.17 -17.32 -2.09
C ILE A 154 -5.16 -15.99 -1.31
N GLY A 155 -5.67 -15.96 -0.09
CA GLY A 155 -5.71 -14.78 0.78
C GLY A 155 -5.13 -15.04 2.17
N LEU A 156 -5.01 -13.96 2.96
CA LEU A 156 -4.65 -14.08 4.37
C LEU A 156 -5.70 -14.93 5.11
N GLY A 157 -5.23 -15.82 5.98
CA GLY A 157 -6.05 -16.72 6.79
C GLY A 157 -6.40 -18.05 6.15
N GLN A 158 -6.06 -18.25 4.88
CA GLN A 158 -6.18 -19.56 4.25
C GLN A 158 -5.11 -20.52 4.74
N SER A 159 -5.44 -21.80 4.66
CA SER A 159 -4.58 -22.91 5.10
C SER A 159 -3.48 -23.19 4.09
N LEU A 160 -2.34 -23.71 4.56
CA LEU A 160 -1.27 -24.18 3.69
C LEU A 160 -1.69 -25.28 2.72
N LYS A 161 -2.67 -26.12 3.10
CA LYS A 161 -3.26 -27.09 2.19
C LYS A 161 -3.85 -26.44 0.94
N GLU A 162 -4.56 -25.33 1.09
CA GLU A 162 -5.11 -24.57 -0.05
C GLU A 162 -3.99 -23.96 -0.90
N VAL A 163 -2.91 -23.50 -0.27
CA VAL A 163 -1.73 -22.98 -0.98
C VAL A 163 -1.08 -24.04 -1.85
N ILE A 164 -0.84 -25.25 -1.33
CA ILE A 164 -0.25 -26.36 -2.11
C ILE A 164 -1.13 -26.67 -3.33
N VAL A 165 -2.45 -26.72 -3.17
CA VAL A 165 -3.36 -27.00 -4.29
C VAL A 165 -3.27 -25.92 -5.37
N ALA A 166 -3.10 -24.66 -4.98
CA ALA A 166 -3.05 -23.55 -5.93
C ALA A 166 -1.65 -23.33 -6.56
N TYR A 167 -0.58 -23.52 -5.80
CA TYR A 167 0.78 -23.14 -6.19
C TYR A 167 1.75 -24.32 -6.36
N GLU A 168 1.31 -25.55 -6.08
CA GLU A 168 2.17 -26.73 -5.94
C GLU A 168 3.08 -26.63 -4.69
N PRO A 169 3.86 -27.66 -4.36
CA PRO A 169 4.85 -27.58 -3.28
C PRO A 169 5.88 -26.47 -3.56
N PRO A 170 6.38 -25.79 -2.52
CA PRO A 170 7.36 -24.72 -2.66
C PRO A 170 8.75 -25.26 -3.03
N ASP A 171 9.59 -24.36 -3.53
CA ASP A 171 11.03 -24.60 -3.65
C ASP A 171 11.77 -24.12 -2.38
N ASP A 172 13.08 -24.36 -2.31
CA ASP A 172 13.93 -23.82 -1.25
C ASP A 172 13.88 -22.28 -1.24
N ALA A 173 13.76 -21.70 -0.04
CA ALA A 173 13.74 -20.25 0.14
C ALA A 173 15.13 -19.64 -0.08
N HIS A 174 15.18 -18.51 -0.77
CA HIS A 174 16.41 -17.80 -1.05
C HIS A 174 16.49 -16.52 -0.21
N GLY A 175 17.66 -16.23 0.35
CA GLY A 175 17.88 -14.99 1.09
C GLY A 175 17.77 -13.77 0.16
N ARG A 176 16.73 -12.95 0.33
CA ARG A 176 16.48 -11.77 -0.51
C ARG A 176 16.01 -10.59 0.35
N LEU A 177 16.32 -9.37 -0.10
CA LEU A 177 15.82 -8.15 0.52
C LEU A 177 14.36 -7.94 0.12
N LEU A 178 13.43 -8.13 1.06
CA LEU A 178 11.99 -8.12 0.83
C LEU A 178 11.24 -7.25 1.85
N ALA A 179 10.09 -6.74 1.43
CA ALA A 179 9.19 -5.97 2.28
C ALA A 179 8.62 -6.80 3.43
N GLY A 180 8.38 -6.16 4.58
CA GLY A 180 7.62 -6.72 5.69
C GLY A 180 8.41 -7.70 6.57
N LEU A 181 9.71 -7.87 6.32
CA LEU A 181 10.66 -8.73 7.05
C LEU A 181 11.00 -8.23 8.47
N GLY A 182 10.08 -7.55 9.17
CA GLY A 182 10.24 -7.20 10.59
C GLY A 182 10.51 -8.45 11.46
N PRO A 183 10.66 -8.32 12.79
CA PRO A 183 10.91 -9.47 13.65
C PRO A 183 9.73 -10.46 13.57
N LEU A 184 9.88 -11.44 12.70
CA LEU A 184 8.94 -12.51 12.46
C LEU A 184 9.51 -13.74 13.16
N THR A 185 9.18 -13.88 14.45
CA THR A 185 9.57 -15.04 15.24
C THR A 185 8.55 -16.16 15.04
N ASP A 186 9.02 -17.40 14.94
CA ASP A 186 8.18 -18.62 14.98
C ASP A 186 7.15 -18.75 13.85
N ILE A 187 7.50 -18.27 12.66
CA ILE A 187 6.71 -18.47 11.45
C ILE A 187 7.45 -19.38 10.46
N GLY A 188 6.70 -20.22 9.77
CA GLY A 188 7.23 -20.92 8.62
C GLY A 188 7.15 -20.05 7.37
N LEU A 189 7.98 -20.37 6.38
CA LEU A 189 8.11 -19.64 5.13
C LEU A 189 8.07 -20.63 3.97
N TRP A 190 7.23 -20.34 2.98
CA TRP A 190 7.24 -20.98 1.66
C TRP A 190 7.49 -19.95 0.58
N GLU A 191 8.45 -20.21 -0.30
CA GLU A 191 8.80 -19.35 -1.42
C GLU A 191 8.45 -20.03 -2.74
N TYR A 192 7.98 -19.22 -3.70
CA TYR A 192 7.63 -19.65 -5.04
C TYR A 192 8.40 -18.84 -6.09
N PRO A 193 8.97 -19.50 -7.12
CA PRO A 193 9.67 -18.82 -8.22
C PRO A 193 8.81 -17.81 -8.98
N SER A 194 7.49 -17.93 -8.88
CA SER A 194 6.54 -16.96 -9.44
C SER A 194 6.59 -15.56 -8.81
N GLY A 195 7.38 -15.37 -7.74
CA GLY A 195 7.55 -14.06 -7.12
C GLY A 195 6.63 -13.83 -5.93
N ILE A 196 6.40 -14.86 -5.11
CA ILE A 196 5.61 -14.76 -3.88
C ILE A 196 6.19 -15.63 -2.76
N GLN A 197 6.16 -15.10 -1.55
CA GLN A 197 6.42 -15.80 -0.30
C GLN A 197 5.16 -15.80 0.57
N PHE A 198 4.85 -16.97 1.13
CA PHE A 198 3.82 -17.13 2.14
C PHE A 198 4.47 -17.40 3.49
N TYR A 199 4.09 -16.59 4.45
CA TYR A 199 4.46 -16.76 5.85
C TYR A 199 3.24 -17.26 6.60
N PHE A 200 3.46 -18.31 7.38
CA PHE A 200 2.38 -18.99 8.07
C PHE A 200 2.71 -19.22 9.53
N SER A 201 1.67 -19.14 10.34
CA SER A 201 1.74 -19.50 11.76
C SER A 201 0.99 -20.81 11.97
N PRO A 202 1.60 -21.81 12.65
CA PRO A 202 0.86 -22.99 13.06
C PRO A 202 -0.12 -22.58 14.15
N GLU A 203 -1.37 -22.27 13.81
CA GLU A 203 -2.41 -22.17 14.83
C GLU A 203 -2.56 -23.54 15.52
N LYS A 204 -2.57 -23.54 16.87
CA LYS A 204 -3.08 -24.52 17.87
C LYS A 204 -2.97 -26.06 17.66
N THR A 205 -2.91 -26.60 16.45
CA THR A 205 -3.09 -28.02 16.14
C THR A 205 -1.78 -28.77 15.87
N ASN A 206 -0.63 -28.09 15.90
CA ASN A 206 0.72 -28.62 15.61
C ASN A 206 0.86 -29.29 14.23
N LYS A 207 -0.16 -29.20 13.36
CA LYS A 207 -0.14 -29.77 12.02
C LYS A 207 0.19 -28.67 11.01
N LEU A 208 1.29 -28.85 10.30
CA LEU A 208 1.79 -27.90 9.31
C LEU A 208 0.74 -27.55 8.24
N GLU A 209 0.01 -28.54 7.75
CA GLU A 209 -1.03 -28.38 6.72
C GLU A 209 -2.25 -27.55 7.16
N GLU A 210 -2.45 -27.41 8.48
CA GLU A 210 -3.50 -26.59 9.08
C GLU A 210 -2.99 -25.19 9.47
N ALA A 211 -1.70 -24.89 9.27
CA ALA A 211 -1.16 -23.56 9.47
C ALA A 211 -1.80 -22.56 8.51
N THR A 212 -2.02 -21.33 9.00
CA THR A 212 -2.71 -20.28 8.25
C THR A 212 -1.73 -19.21 7.80
N ILE A 213 -1.98 -18.65 6.62
CA ILE A 213 -1.19 -17.57 6.05
C ILE A 213 -1.44 -16.30 6.87
N VAL A 214 -0.40 -15.76 7.48
CA VAL A 214 -0.46 -14.51 8.28
C VAL A 214 0.18 -13.34 7.56
N HIS A 215 0.98 -13.62 6.54
CA HIS A 215 1.70 -12.61 5.78
C HIS A 215 2.03 -13.15 4.37
N MET A 216 1.87 -12.31 3.36
CA MET A 216 2.26 -12.59 1.98
C MET A 216 3.15 -11.47 1.46
N THR A 217 4.27 -11.83 0.85
CA THR A 217 5.16 -10.88 0.18
C THR A 217 5.28 -11.23 -1.28
N ILE A 218 5.01 -10.29 -2.17
CA ILE A 218 5.30 -10.44 -3.60
C ILE A 218 6.55 -9.66 -3.97
N PHE A 219 7.26 -10.18 -4.97
CA PHE A 219 8.55 -9.65 -5.40
C PHE A 219 8.82 -9.99 -6.85
N ARG A 220 9.75 -9.25 -7.46
CA ARG A 220 10.24 -9.55 -8.80
C ARG A 220 10.95 -10.92 -8.84
N PRO A 221 10.50 -11.88 -9.66
CA PRO A 221 11.21 -13.13 -9.89
C PRO A 221 12.61 -12.89 -10.42
N GLU A 222 13.56 -13.75 -10.05
CA GLU A 222 14.85 -13.73 -10.73
C GLU A 222 14.67 -14.19 -12.18
N PRO A 223 15.33 -13.53 -13.16
CA PRO A 223 15.34 -14.03 -14.52
C PRO A 223 15.90 -15.46 -14.52
N LYS A 224 15.20 -16.39 -15.17
CA LYS A 224 15.71 -17.75 -15.35
C LYS A 224 17.08 -17.64 -15.99
N ARG A 225 18.12 -18.17 -15.32
CA ARG A 225 19.42 -18.33 -15.98
C ARG A 225 19.22 -19.33 -17.10
N GLU A 226 19.32 -18.87 -18.34
CA GLU A 226 19.41 -19.78 -19.49
C GLU A 226 20.69 -20.60 -19.32
N SER A 227 20.51 -21.90 -19.08
CA SER A 227 21.58 -22.89 -18.94
C SER A 227 21.96 -23.46 -20.31
#